data_AF-A0A1W5XGJ8-F1
#
_entry.id   AF-A0A1W5XGJ8-F1
#
_cell.length_a   1.000
_cell.length_b   1.000
_cell.length_c   1.000
_cell.angle_alpha   90.00
_cell.angle_beta   90.00
_cell.angle_gamma   90.00
#
_symmetry.space_group_name_H-M   'P 1'
#
loop_
_entity.id
_entity.type
_entity.pdbx_description
1 polymer ?
#
loop_
_entity_poly.entity_id
_entity_poly.type
_entity_poly.pdbx_seq_one_letter_code
_entity_poly.pdbx_strand_id
1 'polypeptide(L)'
;MRTFVVIISISALVLGRPDENLATINMAHNECQSNPRTYVDEDILDRISGGEKIDNPSVRAHILCVTTKLGVLNEYGEVNRTNLRTVLSRVILNEEKLEENLEKCAVEETDAEEVALVLDKCFWNNLDHDHNSHIHYHHQKT
;
A
#
# COMPACT_ATOMS: atom_id res chain seq x y z
N MET A 1 39.61 0.52 -46.49
CA MET A 1 38.95 -0.36 -45.50
C MET A 1 37.95 0.49 -44.74
N ARG A 2 36.65 0.19 -44.85
CA ARG A 2 35.58 0.93 -44.15
C ARG A 2 35.21 0.13 -42.90
N THR A 3 35.64 0.58 -41.73
CA THR A 3 35.28 -0.02 -40.43
C THR A 3 33.85 0.36 -40.09
N PHE A 4 32.94 -0.63 -40.09
CA PHE A 4 31.59 -0.48 -39.55
C PHE A 4 31.67 -0.61 -38.03
N VAL A 5 31.54 0.50 -37.30
CA VAL A 5 31.38 0.50 -35.84
C VAL A 5 29.92 0.14 -35.55
N VAL A 6 29.68 -1.11 -35.15
CA VAL A 6 28.38 -1.57 -34.68
C VAL A 6 28.23 -1.10 -33.24
N ILE A 7 27.50 0.00 -33.04
CA ILE A 7 27.11 0.49 -31.73
C ILE A 7 26.01 -0.44 -31.22
N ILE A 8 26.40 -1.44 -30.43
CA ILE A 8 25.47 -2.29 -29.68
C ILE A 8 24.87 -1.40 -28.58
N SER A 9 23.69 -0.85 -28.86
CA SER A 9 22.89 -0.16 -27.84
C SER A 9 22.45 -1.21 -26.83
N ILE A 10 23.10 -1.23 -25.67
CA ILE A 10 22.60 -1.97 -24.51
C ILE A 10 21.37 -1.20 -24.04
N SER A 11 20.21 -1.53 -24.62
CA SER A 11 18.93 -1.21 -24.02
C SER A 11 18.94 -1.91 -22.67
N ALA A 12 19.23 -1.19 -21.60
CA ALA A 12 19.02 -1.68 -20.26
C ALA A 12 17.52 -2.01 -20.19
N LEU A 13 17.20 -3.30 -20.29
CA LEU A 13 15.90 -3.82 -19.94
C LEU A 13 15.79 -3.52 -18.45
N VAL A 14 15.15 -2.40 -18.11
CA VAL A 14 14.78 -2.07 -16.74
C VAL A 14 13.69 -3.07 -16.38
N LEU A 15 14.11 -4.27 -16.00
CA LEU A 15 13.27 -5.17 -15.22
C LEU A 15 13.03 -4.41 -13.91
N GLY A 16 11.81 -3.89 -13.75
CA GLY A 16 11.39 -3.17 -12.55
C GLY A 16 11.80 -3.99 -11.33
N ARG A 17 12.72 -3.44 -10.53
CA ARG A 17 13.06 -4.04 -9.24
C ARG A 17 11.78 -4.01 -8.40
N PRO A 18 11.50 -5.06 -7.60
CA PRO A 18 10.54 -4.88 -6.51
C PRO A 18 11.02 -3.68 -5.72
N ASP A 19 10.13 -2.69 -5.58
CA ASP A 19 10.42 -1.52 -4.78
C ASP A 19 10.70 -2.04 -3.37
N GLU A 20 11.98 -2.02 -2.95
CA GLU A 20 12.40 -2.57 -1.63
C GLU A 20 11.56 -1.95 -0.51
N ASN A 21 11.05 -0.75 -0.75
CA ASN A 21 10.14 0.01 0.08
C ASN A 21 8.82 -0.73 0.38
N LEU A 22 8.28 -1.54 -0.55
CA LEU A 22 6.97 -2.19 -0.40
C LEU A 22 7.03 -3.63 0.13
N ALA A 23 8.22 -4.22 0.24
CA ALA A 23 8.38 -5.66 0.55
C ALA A 23 7.66 -6.10 1.85
N THR A 24 7.70 -5.25 2.88
CA THR A 24 7.05 -5.54 4.17
C THR A 24 5.53 -5.36 4.14
N ILE A 25 5.02 -4.44 3.29
CA ILE A 25 3.57 -4.27 3.06
C ILE A 25 3.04 -5.50 2.33
N ASN A 26 3.74 -5.97 1.30
CA ASN A 26 3.38 -7.17 0.56
C ASN A 26 3.42 -8.42 1.45
N MET A 27 4.40 -8.52 2.35
CA MET A 27 4.47 -9.62 3.31
C MET A 27 3.27 -9.62 4.25
N ALA A 28 2.92 -8.47 4.84
CA ALA A 28 1.73 -8.34 5.68
C ALA A 28 0.44 -8.68 4.93
N HIS A 29 0.29 -8.17 3.70
CA HIS A 29 -0.85 -8.48 2.83
C HIS A 29 -0.96 -9.98 2.55
N ASN A 30 0.13 -10.64 2.16
CA ASN A 30 0.14 -12.07 1.87
C ASN A 30 -0.19 -12.93 3.09
N GLU A 31 0.29 -12.54 4.27
CA GLU A 31 -0.09 -13.20 5.53
C GLU A 31 -1.58 -13.06 5.79
N CYS A 32 -2.16 -11.89 5.55
CA CYS A 32 -3.59 -11.64 5.71
C CYS A 32 -4.44 -12.35 4.65
N GLN A 33 -3.97 -12.46 3.40
CA GLN A 33 -4.63 -13.29 2.37
C GLN A 33 -4.56 -14.78 2.69
N SER A 34 -3.51 -15.25 3.36
CA SER A 34 -3.38 -16.67 3.71
C SER A 34 -4.32 -17.13 4.83
N ASN A 35 -4.95 -16.20 5.55
CA ASN A 35 -5.89 -16.50 6.62
C ASN A 35 -7.35 -16.37 6.12
N PRO A 36 -8.16 -17.44 6.17
CA PRO A 36 -9.55 -17.41 5.70
C PRO A 36 -10.45 -16.35 6.35
N ARG A 37 -10.10 -15.85 7.55
CA ARG A 37 -10.87 -14.80 8.23
C ARG A 37 -10.62 -13.40 7.70
N THR A 38 -9.50 -13.21 7.01
CA THR A 38 -9.03 -11.91 6.50
C THR A 38 -8.79 -11.97 4.99
N TYR A 39 -9.11 -13.08 4.34
CA TYR A 39 -9.04 -13.24 2.90
C TYR A 39 -10.05 -12.33 2.20
N VAL A 40 -9.58 -11.65 1.15
CA VAL A 40 -10.41 -10.87 0.22
C VAL A 40 -10.20 -11.44 -1.16
N ASP A 41 -11.29 -11.58 -1.92
CA ASP A 41 -11.22 -11.97 -3.32
C ASP A 41 -10.39 -10.93 -4.10
N GLU A 42 -9.46 -11.40 -4.94
CA GLU A 42 -8.56 -10.54 -5.71
C GLU A 42 -9.34 -9.58 -6.63
N ASP A 43 -10.48 -10.01 -7.18
CA ASP A 43 -11.31 -9.15 -8.02
C ASP A 43 -11.89 -7.96 -7.22
N ILE A 44 -12.12 -8.14 -5.92
CA ILE A 44 -12.56 -7.06 -5.02
C ILE A 44 -11.40 -6.10 -4.76
N LEU A 45 -10.19 -6.61 -4.51
CA LEU A 45 -9.00 -5.81 -4.29
C LEU A 45 -8.63 -4.97 -5.52
N ASP A 46 -8.72 -5.57 -6.71
CA ASP A 46 -8.48 -4.89 -7.99
C ASP A 46 -9.47 -3.75 -8.21
N ARG A 47 -10.76 -3.96 -7.90
CA ARG A 47 -11.79 -2.93 -8.01
C ARG A 47 -11.59 -1.77 -7.04
N ILE A 48 -11.22 -2.07 -5.79
CA ILE A 48 -10.90 -1.04 -4.78
C ILE A 48 -9.67 -0.24 -5.20
N SER A 49 -8.64 -0.92 -5.69
CA SER A 49 -7.43 -0.28 -6.25
C SER A 49 -7.75 0.58 -7.48
N GLY A 50 -8.78 0.21 -8.24
CA GLY A 50 -9.36 1.01 -9.33
C GLY A 50 -10.21 2.21 -8.88
N GLY A 51 -10.34 2.44 -7.57
CA GLY A 51 -11.10 3.55 -6.99
C GLY A 51 -12.56 3.24 -6.70
N GLU A 52 -13.00 1.99 -6.84
CA GLU A 52 -14.37 1.61 -6.51
C GLU A 52 -14.59 1.58 -4.98
N LYS A 53 -15.63 2.27 -4.52
CA LYS A 53 -16.03 2.25 -3.12
C LYS A 53 -16.83 0.99 -2.81
N ILE A 54 -16.17 0.00 -2.23
CA ILE A 54 -16.79 -1.25 -1.80
C ILE A 54 -16.81 -1.30 -0.27
N ASP A 55 -18.01 -1.33 0.32
CA ASP A 55 -18.18 -1.62 1.74
C ASP A 55 -18.40 -3.13 1.92
N ASN A 56 -17.32 -3.85 2.26
CA ASN A 56 -17.33 -5.30 2.41
C ASN A 56 -16.67 -5.72 3.73
N PRO A 57 -17.33 -6.53 4.57
CA PRO A 57 -16.76 -6.99 5.85
C PRO A 57 -15.39 -7.67 5.73
N SER A 58 -15.14 -8.44 4.67
CA SER A 58 -13.84 -9.07 4.44
C SER A 58 -12.74 -8.04 4.19
N VAL A 59 -13.06 -6.94 3.49
CA VAL A 59 -12.13 -5.84 3.24
C VAL A 59 -11.79 -5.14 4.56
N ARG A 60 -12.78 -4.89 5.42
CA ARG A 60 -12.57 -4.31 6.76
C ARG A 60 -11.63 -5.17 7.61
N ALA A 61 -11.91 -6.47 7.67
CA ALA A 61 -11.07 -7.43 8.39
C ALA A 61 -9.65 -7.52 7.81
N HIS A 62 -9.50 -7.41 6.50
CA HIS A 62 -8.20 -7.41 5.83
C HIS A 62 -7.38 -6.16 6.16
N ILE A 63 -7.98 -4.97 6.07
CA ILE A 63 -7.33 -3.71 6.41
C ILE A 63 -6.86 -3.71 7.87
N LEU A 64 -7.71 -4.16 8.80
CA LEU A 64 -7.35 -4.33 10.20
C LEU A 64 -6.17 -5.29 10.37
N CYS A 65 -6.18 -6.43 9.67
CA CYS A 65 -5.08 -7.39 9.70
C CYS A 65 -3.75 -6.77 9.23
N VAL A 66 -3.75 -6.10 8.08
CA VAL A 66 -2.54 -5.52 7.49
C VAL A 66 -1.98 -4.41 8.36
N THR A 67 -2.82 -3.48 8.81
CA THR A 67 -2.41 -2.36 9.68
C THR A 67 -1.86 -2.84 11.03
N THR A 68 -2.45 -3.90 11.60
CA THR A 68 -1.95 -4.54 12.83
C THR A 68 -0.60 -5.22 12.60
N LYS A 69 -0.44 -5.95 11.49
CA LYS A 69 0.82 -6.63 11.13
C LYS A 69 1.97 -5.66 10.89
N LEU A 70 1.67 -4.49 10.34
CA LEU A 70 2.63 -3.40 10.17
C LEU A 70 2.90 -2.63 11.48
N GLY A 71 2.19 -2.95 12.56
CA GLY A 71 2.30 -2.28 13.84
C GLY A 71 1.83 -0.82 13.81
N VAL A 72 1.04 -0.44 12.80
CA VAL A 72 0.41 0.89 12.69
C VAL A 72 -0.70 1.02 13.71
N LEU A 73 -1.44 -0.06 13.92
CA LEU A 73 -2.55 -0.14 14.85
C LEU A 73 -2.31 -1.29 15.85
N ASN A 74 -2.74 -1.11 17.10
CA ASN A 74 -2.79 -2.21 18.07
C ASN A 74 -4.23 -2.71 18.29
N GLU A 75 -4.41 -3.72 19.14
CA GLU A 75 -5.71 -4.32 19.43
C GLU A 75 -6.72 -3.37 20.10
N TYR A 76 -6.24 -2.26 20.66
CA TYR A 76 -7.06 -1.23 21.32
C TYR A 76 -7.43 -0.08 20.38
N GLY A 77 -7.02 -0.12 19.11
CA GLY A 77 -7.26 0.96 18.15
C GLY A 77 -6.28 2.13 18.28
N GLU A 78 -5.20 1.99 19.05
CA GLU A 78 -4.21 3.06 19.20
C GLU A 78 -3.25 3.07 18.01
N VAL A 79 -3.11 4.26 17.40
CA VAL A 79 -2.25 4.45 16.23
C VAL A 79 -0.81 4.73 16.67
N ASN A 80 0.12 3.86 16.26
CA ASN A 80 1.54 4.12 16.40
C ASN A 80 2.01 5.06 15.29
N ARG A 81 2.07 6.36 15.59
CA ARG A 81 2.48 7.40 14.63
C ARG A 81 3.86 7.17 14.01
N THR A 82 4.80 6.57 14.74
CA THR A 82 6.15 6.27 14.22
C THR A 82 6.10 5.18 13.14
N ASN A 83 5.36 4.11 13.41
CA ASN A 83 5.17 3.04 12.42
C ASN A 83 4.32 3.52 11.26
N LEU A 84 3.31 4.34 11.54
CA LEU A 84 2.48 4.95 10.51
C LEU A 84 3.31 5.78 9.53
N ARG A 85 4.15 6.68 10.04
CA ARG A 85 5.11 7.45 9.22
C ARG A 85 5.99 6.54 8.38
N THR A 86 6.54 5.49 9.00
CA THR A 86 7.42 4.53 8.33
C THR A 86 6.72 3.79 7.19
N VAL A 87 5.44 3.46 7.36
CA VAL A 87 4.64 2.81 6.32
C VAL A 87 4.32 3.81 5.19
N LEU A 88 3.86 5.02 5.54
CA LEU A 88 3.51 6.03 4.54
C LEU A 88 4.71 6.50 3.73
N SER A 89 5.90 6.65 4.33
CA SER A 89 7.11 7.07 3.62
C SER A 89 7.57 6.08 2.54
N ARG A 90 7.03 4.85 2.55
CA ARG A 90 7.30 3.84 1.50
C ARG A 90 6.45 4.04 0.25
N VAL A 91 5.36 4.80 0.37
CA VAL A 91 4.40 5.08 -0.72
C VAL A 91 4.46 6.56 -1.11
N ILE A 92 4.61 7.46 -0.14
CA ILE A 92 4.67 8.91 -0.30
C ILE A 92 6.13 9.34 -0.25
N LEU A 93 6.72 9.59 -1.41
CA LEU A 93 8.13 10.04 -1.53
C LEU A 93 8.30 11.55 -1.26
N ASN A 94 7.23 12.33 -1.35
CA ASN A 94 7.26 13.76 -1.07
C ASN A 94 7.07 13.98 0.43
N GLU A 95 8.10 14.50 1.10
CA GLU A 95 8.12 14.70 2.55
C GLU A 95 7.01 15.65 3.05
N GLU A 96 6.71 16.72 2.30
CA GLU A 96 5.65 17.67 2.67
C GLU A 96 4.27 16.99 2.67
N LYS A 97 3.99 16.18 1.65
CA LYS A 97 2.76 15.37 1.58
C LYS A 97 2.71 14.28 2.63
N LEU A 98 3.86 13.68 2.97
CA LEU A 98 3.95 12.69 4.04
C LEU A 98 3.54 13.31 5.38
N GLU A 99 4.10 14.48 5.72
CA GLU A 99 3.73 15.20 6.95
C GLU A 99 2.26 15.62 6.94
N GLU A 100 1.78 16.17 5.83
CA GLU A 100 0.38 16.56 5.67
C GLU A 100 -0.58 15.36 5.88
N ASN A 101 -0.24 14.20 5.32
CA ASN A 101 -1.01 12.96 5.52
C ASN A 101 -0.96 12.49 6.97
N LEU A 102 0.20 12.56 7.63
CA LEU A 102 0.36 12.15 9.03
C LEU A 102 -0.43 13.04 9.98
N GLU A 103 -0.52 14.34 9.70
CA GLU A 103 -1.31 15.27 10.49
C GLU A 103 -2.81 15.07 10.26
N LYS A 104 -3.25 14.92 9.00
CA LYS A 104 -4.67 14.76 8.65
C LYS A 104 -5.27 13.42 9.07
N CYS A 105 -4.49 12.34 8.98
CA CYS A 105 -5.00 10.99 9.09
C CYS A 105 -4.78 10.35 10.48
N ALA A 106 -4.05 11.01 11.38
CA ALA A 106 -3.96 10.52 12.76
C ALA A 106 -5.31 10.72 13.47
N VAL A 107 -6.08 9.64 13.57
CA VAL A 107 -7.40 9.64 14.20
C VAL A 107 -7.35 8.93 15.55
N GLU A 108 -8.07 9.46 16.53
CA GLU A 108 -8.31 8.82 17.82
C GLU A 108 -9.77 8.32 17.85
N GLU A 109 -9.98 7.00 17.76
CA GLU A 109 -11.29 6.36 17.92
C GLU A 109 -11.15 5.13 18.83
N THR A 110 -12.26 4.66 19.41
CA THR A 110 -12.25 3.55 20.39
C THR A 110 -12.32 2.15 19.79
N ASP A 111 -12.68 2.03 18.51
CA ASP A 111 -12.82 0.75 17.82
C ASP A 111 -11.70 0.55 16.81
N ALA A 112 -10.91 -0.51 16.97
CA ALA A 112 -9.75 -0.76 16.13
C ALA A 112 -10.13 -0.98 14.66
N GLU A 113 -11.26 -1.62 14.36
CA GLU A 113 -11.69 -1.83 12.98
C GLU A 113 -12.05 -0.49 12.32
N GLU A 114 -12.77 0.37 13.02
CA GLU A 114 -13.12 1.70 12.52
C GLU A 114 -11.88 2.59 12.35
N VAL A 115 -10.95 2.57 13.31
CA VAL A 115 -9.67 3.29 13.16
C VAL A 115 -8.92 2.83 11.91
N ALA A 116 -8.82 1.52 11.69
CA ALA A 116 -8.13 0.96 10.54
C ALA A 116 -8.76 1.43 9.21
N LEU A 117 -10.09 1.45 9.13
CA LEU A 117 -10.83 1.91 7.96
C LEU A 117 -10.70 3.40 7.71
N VAL A 118 -10.78 4.21 8.76
CA VAL A 118 -10.65 5.67 8.64
C VAL A 118 -9.23 6.03 8.21
N LEU A 119 -8.21 5.36 8.79
CA LEU A 119 -6.82 5.51 8.39
C LEU A 119 -6.62 5.18 6.91
N ASP A 120 -7.03 3.98 6.48
CA ASP A 120 -6.89 3.52 5.10
C ASP A 120 -7.56 4.48 4.11
N LYS A 121 -8.83 4.85 4.35
CA LYS A 121 -9.55 5.83 3.53
C LYS A 121 -8.85 7.19 3.49
N CYS A 122 -8.35 7.66 4.62
CA CYS A 122 -7.66 8.93 4.68
C CYS A 122 -6.40 8.92 3.82
N PHE A 123 -5.62 7.83 3.86
CA PHE A 123 -4.45 7.67 3.00
C PHE A 123 -4.84 7.61 1.53
N TRP A 124 -5.78 6.75 1.14
CA TRP A 124 -6.21 6.67 -0.26
C TRP A 124 -6.69 8.01 -0.82
N ASN A 125 -7.40 8.82 -0.03
CA ASN A 125 -7.88 10.12 -0.50
C ASN A 125 -6.79 11.20 -0.60
N ASN A 126 -5.66 11.04 0.11
CA ASN A 126 -4.57 12.03 0.18
C ASN A 126 -3.26 11.54 -0.46
N LEU A 127 -3.22 10.28 -0.92
CA LEU A 127 -2.31 9.86 -1.96
C LEU A 127 -2.69 10.65 -3.21
N ASP A 128 -1.74 11.44 -3.72
CA ASP A 128 -1.94 12.23 -4.92
C ASP A 128 -2.09 11.24 -6.09
N HIS A 129 -3.33 10.80 -6.34
CA HIS A 129 -3.71 10.10 -7.54
C HIS A 129 -3.67 11.12 -8.67
N ASP A 130 -2.47 11.56 -9.04
CA ASP A 130 -2.28 12.01 -10.41
C ASP A 130 -2.80 10.85 -11.26
N HIS A 131 -3.87 11.09 -12.01
CA HIS A 131 -4.73 10.10 -12.68
C HIS A 131 -3.98 9.25 -13.74
N ASN A 132 -2.65 9.24 -13.69
CA ASN A 132 -1.72 8.57 -14.58
C ASN A 132 -0.65 7.73 -13.85
N SER A 133 -0.64 7.67 -12.50
CA SER A 133 0.20 6.72 -11.76
C SER A 133 -0.66 5.56 -11.25
N HIS A 134 -0.67 4.48 -12.01
CA HIS A 134 -1.12 3.19 -11.49
C HIS A 134 -0.11 2.76 -10.42
N ILE A 135 -0.55 2.65 -9.15
CA ILE A 135 0.18 1.82 -8.19
C ILE A 135 0.02 0.40 -8.71
N HIS A 136 0.99 -0.06 -9.49
CA HIS A 136 1.06 -1.45 -9.93
C HIS A 136 1.43 -2.30 -8.71
N TYR A 137 0.41 -2.86 -8.04
CA TYR A 137 0.63 -3.96 -7.12
C TYR A 137 1.07 -5.16 -7.97
N HIS A 138 2.38 -5.40 -8.04
CA HIS A 138 2.92 -6.54 -8.77
C HIS A 138 2.65 -7.81 -7.99
N HIS A 139 1.50 -8.45 -8.23
CA HIS A 139 1.25 -9.81 -7.79
C HIS A 139 2.10 -10.77 -8.62
N GLN A 140 3.11 -11.36 -7.98
CA GLN A 140 3.90 -12.43 -8.56
C GLN A 140 3.03 -13.70 -8.59
N LYS A 141 2.37 -13.97 -9.73
CA LYS A 141 1.74 -15.27 -10.00
C LYS A 141 2.81 -16.36 -9.96
N THR A 142 2.79 -17.18 -8.92
CA THR A 142 3.40 -18.52 -8.93
C THR A 142 2.41 -19.53 -9.45
#